data_AF-A0A0U4FXH2-F1
#
_entry.id   AF-A0A0U4FXH2-F1
#
_cell.length_a   1.000
_cell.length_b   1.000
_cell.length_c   1.000
_cell.angle_alpha   90.00
_cell.angle_beta   90.00
_cell.angle_gamma   90.00
#
_symmetry.space_group_name_H-M   'P 1'
#
loop_
_entity.id
_entity.type
_entity.pdbx_description
1 polymer ?
#
loop_
_entity_poly.entity_id
_entity_poly.type
_entity_poly.pdbx_seq_one_letter_code
_entity_poly.pdbx_strand_id
1 'polypeptide(L)' 'MTKQELIDFYQKEYQEHFIMAENHLQDMIDSADEVEADYSEKHWTYHRTIASMCEQFVKYLKELE' A
#
# COMPACT_ATOMS: atom_id res chain seq x y z
N MET A 1 8.39 -15.84 -14.46
CA MET A 1 8.33 -15.69 -13.01
C MET A 1 7.75 -16.94 -12.39
N THR A 2 8.44 -17.53 -11.42
CA THR A 2 7.97 -18.62 -10.57
C THR A 2 6.95 -18.10 -9.54
N LYS A 3 6.24 -19.02 -8.87
CA LYS A 3 5.36 -18.67 -7.74
C LYS A 3 6.11 -17.90 -6.65
N GLN A 4 7.34 -18.30 -6.34
CA GLN A 4 8.17 -17.61 -5.34
C GLN A 4 8.53 -16.19 -5.80
N GLU A 5 8.94 -16.03 -7.07
CA GLU A 5 9.26 -14.71 -7.63
C GLU A 5 8.03 -13.77 -7.64
N LEU A 6 6.81 -14.31 -7.84
CA LEU A 6 5.56 -13.54 -7.72
C LEU A 6 5.28 -13.13 -6.27
N ILE A 7 5.48 -14.02 -5.31
CA ILE A 7 5.31 -13.73 -3.89
C ILE A 7 6.29 -12.62 -3.47
N ASP A 8 7.56 -12.75 -3.83
CA ASP A 8 8.60 -11.78 -3.49
C ASP A 8 8.29 -10.40 -4.10
N PHE A 9 7.82 -10.38 -5.35
CA PHE A 9 7.37 -9.16 -6.02
C PHE A 9 6.23 -8.47 -5.25
N TYR A 10 5.12 -9.18 -4.98
CA TYR A 10 3.98 -8.56 -4.30
C TYR A 10 4.28 -8.19 -2.84
N GLN A 11 5.16 -8.92 -2.15
CA GLN A 11 5.62 -8.53 -0.82
C GLN A 11 6.41 -7.22 -0.85
N LYS A 12 7.25 -7.02 -1.86
CA LYS A 12 7.98 -5.77 -2.04
C LYS A 12 7.04 -4.60 -2.34
N GLU A 13 6.13 -4.77 -3.30
CA GLU A 13 5.12 -3.74 -3.64
C GLU A 13 4.24 -3.38 -2.43
N TYR A 14 3.85 -4.39 -1.63
CA TYR A 14 3.15 -4.17 -0.36
C TYR A 14 3.94 -3.23 0.55
N GLN A 15 5.23 -3.51 0.78
CA GLN A 15 6.05 -2.72 1.71
C GLN A 15 6.20 -1.27 1.24
N GLU A 16 6.48 -1.06 -0.06
CA GLU A 16 6.66 0.26 -0.63
C GLU A 16 5.38 1.10 -0.52
N HIS A 17 4.25 0.54 -0.95
CA HIS A 17 2.97 1.24 -0.87
C HIS A 17 2.47 1.41 0.57
N PHE A 18 2.74 0.47 1.47
CA PHE A 18 2.38 0.63 2.88
C PHE A 18 3.12 1.81 3.50
N ILE A 19 4.43 1.93 3.28
CA ILE A 19 5.23 3.06 3.79
C ILE A 19 4.73 4.40 3.21
N MET A 20 4.45 4.44 1.91
CA MET A 20 3.90 5.67 1.28
C MET A 20 2.54 6.05 1.86
N ALA A 21 1.67 5.08 2.12
CA ALA A 21 0.40 5.33 2.79
C ALA A 21 0.62 5.93 4.18
N GLU A 22 1.45 5.32 5.03
CA GLU A 22 1.73 5.82 6.39
C GLU A 22 2.32 7.24 6.39
N ASN A 23 3.17 7.58 5.41
CA ASN A 23 3.67 8.95 5.26
C ASN A 23 2.54 9.94 4.98
N HIS A 24 1.64 9.63 4.03
CA HIS A 24 0.50 10.51 3.73
C HIS A 24 -0.54 10.56 4.84
N LEU A 25 -0.68 9.50 5.64
CA LEU A 25 -1.47 9.53 6.86
C LEU A 25 -0.91 10.56 7.85
N GLN A 26 0.42 10.56 8.02
CA GLN A 26 1.08 11.51 8.89
C GLN A 26 0.94 12.95 8.36
N ASP A 27 1.12 13.17 7.05
CA ASP A 27 0.91 14.48 6.42
C ASP A 27 -0.52 14.99 6.65
N MET A 28 -1.53 14.12 6.53
CA MET A 28 -2.93 14.45 6.79
C MET A 28 -3.18 14.82 8.27
N ILE A 29 -2.53 14.12 9.21
CA ILE A 29 -2.65 14.40 10.65
C ILE A 29 -1.97 15.72 11.03
N ASP A 30 -0.83 16.02 10.41
CA ASP A 30 0.00 17.18 10.74
C ASP A 30 -0.43 18.47 10.02
N SER A 31 -1.17 18.35 8.90
CA SER A 31 -1.58 19.53 8.14
C SER A 31 -2.65 20.35 8.86
N ALA A 32 -2.46 21.67 8.88
CA ALA A 32 -3.45 22.64 9.30
C ALA A 32 -4.29 23.18 8.12
N ASP A 33 -3.95 22.80 6.89
CA ASP A 33 -4.62 23.23 5.66
C ASP A 33 -5.52 22.10 5.13
N GLU A 34 -6.81 22.41 4.95
CA GLU A 34 -7.82 21.43 4.54
C GLU A 34 -7.57 20.91 3.12
N VAL A 35 -6.99 21.71 2.22
CA VAL A 35 -6.69 21.28 0.83
C VAL A 35 -5.51 20.32 0.81
N GLU A 36 -4.48 20.56 1.62
CA GLU A 36 -3.35 19.65 1.80
C GLU A 36 -3.76 18.35 2.50
N ALA A 37 -4.66 18.42 3.49
CA ALA A 37 -5.23 17.24 4.14
C ALA A 37 -6.03 16.38 3.15
N ASP A 38 -6.91 16.99 2.34
CA ASP A 38 -7.67 16.30 1.29
C ASP A 38 -6.76 15.66 0.23
N TYR A 39 -5.69 16.33 -0.15
CA TYR A 39 -4.69 15.76 -1.06
C TYR A 39 -4.02 14.53 -0.43
N SER A 40 -3.59 14.65 0.81
CA SER A 40 -2.93 13.58 1.56
C SER A 40 -3.86 12.38 1.77
N GLU A 41 -5.14 12.60 2.06
CA GLU A 41 -6.15 11.53 2.18
C GLU A 41 -6.29 10.72 0.89
N LYS A 42 -6.33 11.39 -0.28
CA LYS A 42 -6.41 10.71 -1.59
C LYS A 42 -5.20 9.82 -1.83
N HIS A 43 -4.01 10.32 -1.52
CA HIS A 43 -2.78 9.55 -1.67
C HIS A 43 -2.69 8.40 -0.67
N TRP A 44 -3.04 8.64 0.60
CA TRP A 44 -3.17 7.58 1.60
C TRP A 44 -4.08 6.45 1.10
N THR A 45 -5.28 6.79 0.63
CA THR A 45 -6.26 5.82 0.13
C THR A 45 -5.71 5.01 -1.05
N TYR A 46 -5.06 5.68 -2.02
CA TYR A 46 -4.46 5.03 -3.18
C TYR A 46 -3.39 4.01 -2.78
N HIS A 47 -2.41 4.44 -1.98
CA HIS A 47 -1.32 3.57 -1.55
C HIS A 47 -1.80 2.44 -0.64
N ARG A 48 -2.74 2.72 0.27
CA ARG A 48 -3.32 1.71 1.16
C ARG A 48 -4.09 0.62 0.41
N THR A 49 -4.77 1.00 -0.67
CA THR A 49 -5.50 0.08 -1.55
C THR A 49 -4.55 -0.87 -2.26
N ILE A 50 -3.48 -0.33 -2.87
CA ILE A 50 -2.47 -1.16 -3.55
C ILE A 50 -1.82 -2.13 -2.56
N ALA A 51 -1.40 -1.66 -1.40
CA ALA A 51 -0.86 -2.53 -0.36
C ALA A 51 -1.85 -3.65 0.01
N SER A 52 -3.14 -3.33 0.21
CA SER A 52 -4.16 -4.35 0.50
C SER A 52 -4.28 -5.39 -0.63
N MET A 53 -4.25 -4.97 -1.88
CA MET A 53 -4.30 -5.88 -3.03
C MET A 53 -3.07 -6.78 -3.07
N CYS A 54 -1.86 -6.24 -2.90
CA CYS A 54 -0.63 -7.02 -2.85
C CYS A 54 -0.65 -8.06 -1.72
N GLU A 55 -1.13 -7.69 -0.53
CA GLU A 55 -1.29 -8.63 0.58
C GLU A 55 -2.26 -9.78 0.23
N GLN A 56 -3.38 -9.46 -0.42
CA GLN A 56 -4.35 -10.46 -0.87
C GLN A 56 -3.76 -11.40 -1.93
N PHE A 57 -2.98 -10.87 -2.89
CA PHE A 57 -2.29 -11.70 -3.87
C PHE A 57 -1.29 -12.65 -3.23
N VAL A 58 -0.51 -12.19 -2.24
CA VAL A 58 0.42 -13.06 -1.50
C VAL A 58 -0.32 -14.17 -0.77
N LYS A 59 -1.46 -13.88 -0.13
CA LYS A 59 -2.31 -14.89 0.53
C LYS A 59 -2.81 -15.93 -0.48
N TYR A 60 -3.41 -15.46 -1.57
CA TYR A 60 -3.91 -16.31 -2.65
C TYR A 60 -2.81 -17.21 -3.25
N LEU A 61 -1.64 -16.65 -3.55
CA LEU A 61 -0.53 -17.43 -4.10
C LEU A 61 -0.07 -18.51 -3.12
N LYS A 62 -0.01 -18.23 -1.82
CA LYS A 62 0.38 -19.22 -0.80
C LYS A 62 -0.62 -20.38 -0.71
N GLU A 63 -1.90 -20.14 -0.98
CA GLU A 63 -2.97 -21.13 -0.95
C GLU A 63 -3.06 -22.01 -2.20
N LEU A 64 -2.47 -21.59 -3.33
CA LEU A 64 -2.40 -22.42 -4.54
C LEU A 64 -1.43 -23.59 -4.34
N GLU A 65 -1.94 -24.82 -4.44
CA GLU A 65 -1.14 -26.07 -4.41
C GLU A 65 -0.19 -26.18 -5.61
#